data_AF-A0A969WXL1-F1
#
_entry.id   AF-A0A969WXL1-F1
#
_cell.length_a   1.000
_cell.length_b   1.000
_cell.length_c   1.000
_cell.angle_alpha   90.00
_cell.angle_beta   90.00
_cell.angle_gamma   90.00
#
_symmetry.space_group_name_H-M   'P 1'
#
loop_
_entity.id
_entity.type
_entity.pdbx_description
1 polymer ?
#
loop_
_entity_poly.entity_id
_entity_poly.type
_entity_poly.pdbx_seq_one_letter_code
_entity_poly.pdbx_strand_id
1 'polypeptide(L)'
;MDPFDIKTYEFDLPQQHIAQYPQSPRDHSRLLVVNRSNNSLKDQMFCEITDYLGSNDVLVINETRVIAARLHGIKEETGAAVEILPLRPQEDNWICLARPAKRLKPGTIIMFGGDKMRAEILAELDFAGGKLIKFDKYESWEQTVREVGEIPLPPY
;
A
#
# COMPACT_ATOMS: atom_id res chain seq x y z
N MET A 1 23.24 -16.93 17.81
CA MET A 1 22.57 -15.63 17.57
C MET A 1 21.10 -15.82 17.85
N ASP A 2 20.53 -14.97 18.69
CA ASP A 2 19.08 -14.93 18.85
C ASP A 2 18.49 -14.18 17.65
N PRO A 3 17.70 -14.84 16.78
CA PRO A 3 17.10 -14.20 15.61
C PRO A 3 16.04 -13.15 15.99
N PHE A 4 15.59 -13.11 17.25
CA PHE A 4 14.62 -12.16 17.76
C PHE A 4 15.26 -10.94 18.45
N ASP A 5 16.57 -10.94 18.69
CA ASP A 5 17.29 -9.76 19.15
C ASP A 5 17.63 -8.86 17.95
N ILE A 6 17.11 -7.63 17.96
CA ILE A 6 17.35 -6.65 16.89
C ILE A 6 18.84 -6.33 16.71
N LYS A 7 19.64 -6.42 17.78
CA LYS A 7 21.09 -6.15 17.75
C LYS A 7 21.85 -7.15 16.88
N THR A 8 21.30 -8.35 16.70
CA THR A 8 21.86 -9.39 15.81
C THR A 8 21.96 -8.91 14.34
N TYR A 9 21.22 -7.87 13.97
CA TYR A 9 21.16 -7.31 12.62
C TYR A 9 21.87 -5.96 12.47
N GLU A 10 22.58 -5.48 13.51
CA GLU A 10 23.37 -4.25 13.43
C GLU A 10 24.64 -4.46 12.59
N PHE A 11 24.96 -3.48 11.73
CA PHE A 11 26.19 -3.43 10.95
C PHE A 11 26.63 -1.97 10.73
N ASP A 12 27.92 -1.78 10.53
CA ASP A 12 28.47 -0.45 10.25
C ASP A 12 28.09 -0.01 8.82
N LEU A 13 27.20 0.98 8.74
CA LEU A 13 26.78 1.60 7.46
C LEU A 13 27.19 3.08 7.44
N PRO A 14 28.33 3.43 6.81
CA PRO A 14 28.70 4.82 6.60
C PRO A 14 27.61 5.57 5.81
N GLN A 15 27.21 6.75 6.29
CA GLN A 15 26.14 7.54 5.68
C GLN A 15 26.38 7.84 4.19
N GLN A 16 27.64 8.01 3.79
CA GLN A 16 28.04 8.24 2.40
C GLN A 16 27.77 7.06 1.45
N HIS A 17 27.54 5.85 1.98
CA HIS A 17 27.17 4.67 1.18
C HIS A 17 25.65 4.56 0.95
N ILE A 18 24.85 5.43 1.59
CA ILE A 18 23.41 5.51 1.37
C ILE A 18 23.16 6.40 0.14
N ALA A 19 22.78 5.78 -0.96
CA ALA A 19 22.47 6.48 -2.20
C ALA A 19 21.35 7.51 -1.98
N GLN A 20 21.64 8.79 -2.24
CA GLN A 20 20.66 9.88 -2.16
C GLN A 20 19.84 10.01 -3.44
N TYR A 21 20.42 9.59 -4.57
CA TYR A 21 19.79 9.56 -5.87
C TYR A 21 20.03 8.21 -6.52
N PRO A 22 19.06 7.70 -7.29
CA PRO A 22 19.20 6.44 -7.99
C PRO A 22 20.13 6.58 -9.20
N GLN A 23 20.84 5.49 -9.54
CA GLN A 23 21.73 5.44 -10.70
C GLN A 23 20.99 5.71 -12.02
N SER A 24 21.68 6.33 -12.97
CA SER A 24 21.22 6.53 -14.35
C SER A 24 22.33 6.14 -15.33
N PRO A 25 22.10 5.18 -16.24
CA PRO A 25 20.89 4.36 -16.41
C PRO A 25 20.61 3.45 -15.19
N ARG A 26 19.34 3.06 -15.01
CA ARG A 26 18.90 2.30 -13.81
C ARG A 26 19.56 0.93 -13.69
N ASP A 27 19.74 0.24 -14.82
CA ASP A 27 20.33 -1.09 -14.93
C ASP A 27 21.86 -1.11 -14.75
N HIS A 28 22.51 0.06 -14.60
CA HIS A 28 23.93 0.18 -14.30
C HIS A 28 24.22 0.27 -12.79
N SER A 29 23.22 0.03 -11.94
CA SER A 29 23.46 -0.17 -10.50
C SER A 29 24.23 -1.46 -10.24
N ARG A 30 25.01 -1.49 -9.15
CA ARG A 30 25.69 -2.72 -8.71
C ARG A 30 24.68 -3.79 -8.32
N LEU A 31 25.01 -5.04 -8.62
CA LEU A 31 24.30 -6.25 -8.22
C LEU A 31 25.25 -7.14 -7.41
N LEU A 32 24.95 -7.36 -6.13
CA LEU A 32 25.70 -8.33 -5.32
C LEU A 32 25.03 -9.70 -5.43
N VAL A 33 25.69 -10.64 -6.09
CA VAL A 33 25.22 -12.02 -6.23
C VAL A 33 25.73 -12.83 -5.04
N VAL A 34 24.80 -13.35 -4.24
CA VAL A 34 25.08 -14.20 -3.08
C VAL A 34 24.68 -15.63 -3.39
N ASN A 35 25.65 -16.53 -3.47
CA ASN A 35 25.38 -17.95 -3.66
C ASN A 35 25.22 -18.64 -2.31
N ARG A 36 23.99 -19.05 -2.00
CA ARG A 36 23.63 -19.65 -0.71
C ARG A 36 24.24 -21.04 -0.46
N SER A 37 24.60 -21.79 -1.50
CA SER A 37 25.11 -23.16 -1.33
C SER A 37 26.58 -23.20 -0.93
N ASN A 38 27.36 -22.21 -1.37
CA ASN A 38 28.80 -22.15 -1.12
C ASN A 38 29.26 -20.84 -0.46
N ASN A 39 28.33 -19.96 -0.10
CA ASN A 39 28.58 -18.64 0.52
C ASN A 39 29.50 -17.72 -0.30
N SER A 40 29.60 -17.93 -1.62
CA SER A 40 30.37 -17.03 -2.47
C SER A 40 29.62 -15.73 -2.76
N LEU A 41 30.39 -14.66 -2.87
CA LEU A 41 29.94 -13.32 -3.21
C LEU A 41 30.55 -12.91 -4.54
N LYS A 42 29.75 -12.32 -5.42
CA LYS A 42 30.23 -11.77 -6.70
C LYS A 42 29.59 -10.41 -6.94
N ASP A 43 30.42 -9.40 -7.17
CA ASP A 43 29.97 -8.10 -7.68
C ASP A 43 29.72 -8.18 -9.19
N GLN A 44 28.55 -7.72 -9.62
CA GLN A 44 28.09 -7.67 -11.00
C GLN A 44 27.38 -6.33 -11.26
N MET A 45 26.95 -6.09 -12.50
CA MET A 45 26.02 -5.01 -12.83
C MET A 45 24.59 -5.55 -12.97
N PHE A 46 23.58 -4.73 -12.65
CA PHE A 46 22.19 -5.17 -12.67
C PHE A 46 21.71 -5.58 -14.08
N CYS A 47 22.26 -4.98 -15.14
CA CYS A 47 22.00 -5.41 -16.53
C CYS A 47 22.40 -6.87 -16.81
N GLU A 48 23.28 -7.46 -16.00
CA GLU A 48 23.73 -8.86 -16.11
C GLU A 48 22.79 -9.84 -15.38
N ILE A 49 21.69 -9.37 -14.79
CA ILE A 49 20.73 -10.22 -14.06
C ILE A 49 20.17 -11.35 -14.92
N THR A 50 20.08 -11.13 -16.24
CA THR A 50 19.58 -12.14 -17.20
C THR A 50 20.46 -13.38 -17.26
N ASP A 51 21.74 -13.29 -16.89
CA ASP A 51 22.66 -14.44 -16.86
C ASP A 51 22.32 -15.43 -15.72
N TYR A 52 21.47 -15.00 -14.78
CA TYR A 52 21.06 -15.77 -13.61
C TYR A 52 19.62 -16.30 -13.70
N LEU A 53 18.92 -16.04 -14.80
CA LEU A 53 17.54 -16.47 -15.01
C LEU A 53 17.46 -17.51 -16.13
N GLY A 54 16.86 -18.66 -15.84
CA GLY A 54 16.58 -19.71 -16.80
C GLY A 54 15.22 -19.55 -17.48
N SER A 55 15.00 -20.30 -18.57
CA SER A 55 13.73 -20.31 -19.30
C SER A 55 12.52 -20.80 -18.51
N ASN A 56 12.76 -21.48 -17.38
CA ASN A 56 11.72 -22.04 -16.52
C ASN A 56 11.51 -21.22 -15.23
N ASP A 57 12.19 -20.08 -15.09
CA ASP A 57 12.05 -19.22 -13.92
C ASP A 57 10.88 -18.24 -14.08
N VAL A 58 10.29 -17.86 -12.95
CA VAL A 58 9.20 -16.87 -12.89
C VAL A 58 9.70 -15.64 -12.15
N LEU A 59 9.75 -14.51 -12.85
CA LEU A 59 10.00 -13.21 -12.23
C LEU A 59 8.67 -12.62 -11.78
N VAL A 60 8.45 -12.57 -10.47
CA VAL A 60 7.26 -11.92 -9.88
C VAL A 60 7.57 -10.44 -9.67
N ILE A 61 6.95 -9.59 -10.48
CA ILE A 61 7.09 -8.13 -10.38
C ILE A 61 5.92 -7.57 -9.58
N ASN A 62 6.21 -6.74 -8.59
CA ASN A 62 5.18 -6.01 -7.85
C ASN A 62 4.86 -4.70 -8.59
N GLU A 63 3.80 -4.69 -9.39
CA GLU A 63 3.22 -3.47 -9.93
C GLU A 63 2.23 -2.87 -8.91
N THR A 64 2.68 -1.87 -8.15
CA THR A 64 1.82 -1.19 -7.18
C THR A 64 0.82 -0.26 -7.88
N ARG A 65 -0.46 -0.66 -7.89
CA ARG A 65 -1.57 0.25 -8.25
C ARG A 65 -2.11 0.89 -6.97
N VAL A 66 -1.64 2.10 -6.67
CA VAL A 66 -2.11 2.85 -5.51
C VAL A 66 -3.43 3.51 -5.86
N ILE A 67 -4.51 3.12 -5.17
CA ILE A 67 -5.74 3.92 -5.12
C ILE A 67 -5.50 4.97 -4.03
N ALA A 68 -4.88 6.07 -4.44
CA ALA A 68 -4.33 7.08 -3.55
C ALA A 68 -5.42 8.01 -3.02
N ALA A 69 -6.35 7.47 -2.24
CA ALA A 69 -7.43 8.25 -1.68
C ALA A 69 -7.71 7.89 -0.23
N ARG A 70 -7.28 8.78 0.65
CA ARG A 70 -7.84 8.89 2.00
C ARG A 70 -9.12 9.72 1.90
N LEU A 71 -10.26 9.06 2.08
CA LEU A 71 -11.58 9.71 2.03
C LEU A 71 -11.97 10.16 3.44
N HIS A 72 -12.17 11.47 3.62
CA HIS A 72 -12.66 12.04 4.87
C HIS A 72 -14.17 12.25 4.78
N GLY A 73 -14.91 11.55 5.63
CA GLY A 73 -16.36 11.59 5.68
C GLY A 73 -16.91 11.84 7.07
N ILE A 74 -18.22 12.02 7.13
CA ILE A 74 -18.97 12.16 8.38
C ILE A 74 -20.06 11.09 8.44
N LYS A 75 -20.25 10.51 9.62
CA LYS A 75 -21.38 9.61 9.88
C LYS A 75 -22.67 10.42 9.79
N GLU A 76 -23.60 10.01 8.92
CA GLU A 76 -24.85 10.74 8.66
C GLU A 76 -25.67 10.96 9.94
N GLU A 77 -25.81 9.93 10.76
CA GLU A 77 -26.59 9.96 12.00
C GLU A 77 -26.03 10.90 13.08
N THR A 78 -24.70 10.98 13.22
CA THR A 78 -24.07 11.60 14.40
C THR A 78 -23.11 12.74 14.07
N GLY A 79 -22.83 13.01 12.80
CA GLY A 79 -21.82 13.97 12.35
C GLY A 79 -20.38 13.61 12.74
N ALA A 80 -20.12 12.38 13.21
CA ALA A 80 -18.80 11.98 13.68
C ALA A 80 -17.85 11.80 12.49
N ALA A 81 -16.63 12.33 12.59
CA ALA A 81 -15.61 12.20 11.56
C ALA A 81 -15.15 10.74 11.38
N VAL A 82 -14.98 10.34 10.13
CA VAL A 82 -14.54 9.01 9.70
C VAL A 82 -13.55 9.15 8.55
N GLU A 83 -12.48 8.36 8.60
CA GLU A 83 -11.52 8.17 7.51
C GLU A 83 -11.77 6.79 6.88
N ILE A 84 -11.92 6.76 5.56
CA ILE A 84 -12.02 5.53 4.76
C ILE A 84 -10.88 5.50 3.75
N LEU A 85 -10.14 4.40 3.70
CA LEU A 85 -9.09 4.13 2.72
C LEU A 85 -9.52 2.93 1.86
N PRO A 86 -9.97 3.14 0.62
CA PRO A 86 -10.28 2.06 -0.31
C PRO A 86 -9.02 1.26 -0.64
N LEU A 87 -9.06 -0.06 -0.49
CA LEU A 87 -7.93 -0.94 -0.79
C LEU A 87 -8.07 -1.59 -2.16
N ARG A 88 -9.21 -2.24 -2.41
CA ARG A 88 -9.50 -2.90 -3.68
C ARG A 88 -11.00 -3.10 -3.89
N PRO A 89 -11.47 -3.14 -5.15
CA PRO A 89 -12.83 -3.54 -5.45
C PRO A 89 -13.06 -5.03 -5.11
N GLN A 90 -14.29 -5.35 -4.74
CA GLN A 90 -14.84 -6.69 -4.58
C GLN A 90 -16.27 -6.68 -5.12
N GLU A 91 -16.44 -7.23 -6.33
CA GLU A 91 -17.70 -7.13 -7.09
C GLU A 91 -18.14 -5.66 -7.22
N ASP A 92 -19.38 -5.33 -6.85
CA ASP A 92 -19.92 -3.95 -6.87
C ASP A 92 -19.55 -3.13 -5.61
N ASN A 93 -18.69 -3.68 -4.75
CA ASN A 93 -18.34 -3.10 -3.45
C ASN A 93 -16.82 -2.90 -3.31
N TRP A 94 -16.41 -2.40 -2.15
CA TRP A 94 -15.02 -2.08 -1.85
C TRP A 94 -14.59 -2.65 -0.51
N ILE A 95 -13.42 -3.31 -0.51
CA ILE A 95 -12.69 -3.59 0.72
C ILE A 95 -11.94 -2.32 1.10
N CYS A 96 -12.22 -1.83 2.31
CA CYS A 96 -11.63 -0.59 2.83
C CYS A 96 -11.02 -0.79 4.22
N LEU A 97 -10.07 0.08 4.58
CA LEU A 97 -9.69 0.34 5.96
C LEU A 97 -10.46 1.56 6.47
N ALA A 98 -10.98 1.47 7.69
CA ALA A 98 -11.74 2.55 8.29
C ALA A 98 -11.15 3.01 9.64
N ARG A 99 -11.24 4.30 9.94
CA ARG A 99 -10.88 4.87 11.25
C ARG A 99 -11.91 5.93 11.68
N PRO A 100 -12.48 5.87 12.90
CA PRO A 100 -12.37 4.81 13.90
C PRO A 100 -13.28 3.61 13.60
N ALA A 101 -12.71 2.46 13.22
CA ALA A 101 -13.46 1.27 12.79
C ALA A 101 -14.46 0.71 13.82
N LYS A 102 -14.14 0.76 15.12
CA LYS A 102 -14.98 0.18 16.19
C LYS A 102 -16.39 0.78 16.24
N ARG A 103 -16.58 2.00 15.72
CA ARG A 103 -17.86 2.73 15.73
C ARG A 103 -18.66 2.57 14.44
N LEU A 104 -18.13 1.83 13.46
CA LEU A 104 -18.71 1.64 12.14
C LEU A 104 -19.29 0.23 12.04
N LYS A 105 -20.56 0.10 12.39
CA LYS A 105 -21.30 -1.16 12.31
C LYS A 105 -21.97 -1.29 10.93
N PRO A 106 -22.31 -2.52 10.49
CA PRO A 106 -23.18 -2.71 9.33
C PRO A 106 -24.43 -1.80 9.37
N GLY A 107 -24.78 -1.22 8.23
CA GLY A 107 -25.84 -0.22 8.08
C GLY A 107 -25.42 1.23 8.41
N THR A 108 -24.19 1.46 8.87
CA THR A 108 -23.70 2.84 9.08
C THR A 108 -23.54 3.56 7.75
N ILE A 109 -24.12 4.75 7.65
CA ILE A 109 -24.02 5.63 6.48
C ILE A 109 -22.98 6.72 6.71
N ILE A 110 -22.13 6.94 5.72
CA ILE A 110 -21.05 7.93 5.71
C ILE A 110 -21.23 8.83 4.49
N MET A 111 -21.18 10.14 4.70
CA MET A 111 -21.24 11.16 3.65
C MET A 111 -19.87 11.79 3.44
N PHE A 112 -19.47 12.00 2.19
CA PHE A 112 -18.19 12.62 1.82
C PHE A 112 -18.41 13.90 1.00
N GLY A 113 -17.55 14.89 1.20
CA GLY A 113 -17.49 16.09 0.35
C GLY A 113 -18.77 16.93 0.31
N GLY A 114 -19.59 16.94 1.38
CA GLY A 114 -20.86 17.67 1.39
C GLY A 114 -21.92 17.03 0.49
N ASP A 115 -22.18 15.74 0.69
CA ASP A 115 -23.16 14.92 -0.03
C ASP A 115 -22.84 14.53 -1.47
N LYS A 116 -21.59 14.77 -1.91
CA LYS A 116 -21.05 14.39 -3.22
C LYS A 116 -20.87 12.88 -3.43
N MET A 117 -20.76 12.13 -2.34
CA MET A 117 -20.65 10.68 -2.33
C MET A 117 -21.17 10.16 -1.01
N ARG A 118 -21.85 9.00 -1.07
CA ARG A 118 -22.35 8.29 0.10
C ARG A 118 -21.76 6.89 0.14
N ALA A 119 -21.56 6.37 1.34
CA ALA A 119 -21.14 5.01 1.54
C ALA A 119 -21.90 4.33 2.68
N GLU A 120 -22.16 3.04 2.49
CA GLU A 120 -22.80 2.18 3.48
C GLU A 120 -21.83 1.07 3.89
N ILE A 121 -21.67 0.89 5.20
CA ILE A 121 -20.94 -0.25 5.75
C ILE A 121 -21.80 -1.50 5.61
N LEU A 122 -21.36 -2.48 4.84
CA LEU A 122 -22.06 -3.75 4.65
C LEU A 122 -21.64 -4.79 5.68
N ALA A 123 -20.33 -4.88 5.95
CA ALA A 123 -19.78 -5.89 6.85
C ALA A 123 -18.44 -5.46 7.48
N GLU A 124 -18.07 -6.15 8.56
CA GLU A 124 -16.72 -6.15 9.11
C GLU A 124 -15.92 -7.31 8.52
N LEU A 125 -14.66 -7.06 8.20
CA LEU A 125 -13.75 -8.05 7.62
C LEU A 125 -12.78 -8.56 8.68
N ASP A 126 -12.20 -9.73 8.43
CA ASP A 126 -11.31 -10.44 9.37
C ASP A 126 -9.88 -9.89 9.38
N PHE A 127 -9.75 -8.57 9.55
CA PHE A 127 -8.49 -7.87 9.83
C PHE A 127 -8.76 -6.50 10.44
N ALA A 128 -7.78 -5.98 11.17
CA ALA A 128 -7.93 -4.74 11.94
C ALA A 128 -8.36 -3.55 11.05
N GLY A 129 -9.55 -3.01 11.34
CA GLY A 129 -10.11 -1.86 10.64
C GLY A 129 -10.75 -2.17 9.29
N GLY A 130 -10.78 -3.44 8.87
CA GLY A 130 -11.36 -3.87 7.60
C GLY A 130 -12.88 -3.76 7.56
N LYS A 131 -13.41 -3.12 6.51
CA LYS A 131 -14.84 -3.02 6.24
C LYS A 131 -15.14 -3.32 4.78
N LEU A 132 -16.25 -4.00 4.53
CA LEU A 132 -16.87 -4.07 3.20
C LEU A 132 -17.82 -2.89 3.08
N ILE A 133 -17.61 -2.06 2.06
CA ILE A 133 -18.31 -0.79 1.90
C ILE A 133 -18.91 -0.73 0.49
N LYS A 134 -20.18 -0.33 0.42
CA LYS A 134 -20.83 0.04 -0.83
C LYS A 134 -20.75 1.56 -0.97
N PHE A 135 -20.21 2.04 -2.08
CA PHE A 135 -20.25 3.46 -2.44
C PHE A 135 -21.38 3.71 -3.43
N ASP A 136 -22.09 4.82 -3.26
CA ASP A 136 -23.13 5.27 -4.17
C ASP A 136 -23.18 6.81 -4.25
N LYS A 137 -24.11 7.31 -5.06
CA LYS A 137 -24.35 8.75 -5.24
C LYS A 137 -23.08 9.51 -5.67
N TYR A 138 -22.37 8.99 -6.67
CA TYR A 138 -21.21 9.63 -7.30
C TYR A 138 -21.35 9.59 -8.84
N GLU A 139 -20.72 10.51 -9.56
CA GLU A 139 -20.77 10.57 -11.03
C GLU A 139 -19.78 9.58 -11.65
N SER A 140 -18.50 9.69 -11.28
CA SER A 140 -17.41 8.78 -11.64
C SER A 140 -16.58 8.54 -10.39
N TRP A 141 -16.24 7.27 -10.13
CA TRP A 141 -15.41 6.90 -8.98
C TRP A 141 -14.10 7.68 -8.99
N GLU A 142 -13.37 7.67 -10.10
CA GLU A 142 -12.07 8.32 -10.23
C GLU A 142 -12.15 9.83 -10.01
N GLN A 143 -13.16 10.48 -10.58
CA GLN A 143 -13.33 11.92 -10.45
C GLN A 143 -13.73 12.30 -9.02
N THR A 144 -14.76 11.66 -8.49
CA THR A 144 -15.28 11.97 -7.15
C THR A 144 -14.24 11.67 -6.07
N VAL A 145 -13.49 10.58 -6.19
CA VAL A 145 -12.39 10.24 -5.28
C VAL A 145 -11.26 11.26 -5.33
N ARG A 146 -10.92 11.81 -6.51
CA ARG A 146 -9.94 12.90 -6.62
C ARG A 146 -10.43 14.20 -6.00
N GLU A 147 -11.74 14.46 -6.04
CA GLU A 147 -12.33 15.66 -5.47
C GLU A 147 -12.49 15.59 -3.94
N VAL A 148 -12.84 14.42 -3.39
CA VAL A 148 -13.15 14.25 -1.96
C VAL A 148 -12.03 13.58 -1.15
N GLY A 149 -11.05 12.99 -1.84
CA GLY A 149 -9.95 12.25 -1.24
C GLY A 149 -8.64 13.02 -1.25
N GLU A 150 -7.79 12.70 -0.29
CA GLU A 150 -6.41 13.17 -0.24
C GLU A 150 -5.45 12.05 -0.65
N ILE A 151 -4.36 12.40 -1.36
CA ILE A 151 -3.25 11.47 -1.59
C ILE A 151 -2.49 11.33 -0.27
N PRO A 152 -2.47 10.15 0.37
CA PRO A 152 -1.71 9.97 1.59
C PRO A 152 -0.22 10.03 1.25
N LEU A 153 0.47 11.08 1.71
CA LEU A 153 1.92 11.12 1.68
C LEU A 153 2.48 10.16 2.74
N PRO A 154 3.58 9.44 2.47
CA PRO A 154 4.29 8.70 3.51
C PRO A 154 4.73 9.69 4.61
N PRO A 155 4.61 9.33 5.90
CA PRO A 155 5.31 10.08 6.93
C PRO A 155 6.82 9.86 6.73
N TYR A 156 7.54 10.93 6.41
CA TYR A 156 9.00 10.98 6.50
C TYR A 156 9.40 11.61 7.82
#